data_AF-A0A848VFR7-F1
#
_entry.id   AF-A0A848VFR7-F1
#
_cell.length_a   1.000
_cell.length_b   1.000
_cell.length_c   1.000
_cell.angle_alpha   90.00
_cell.angle_beta   90.00
_cell.angle_gamma   90.00
#
_symmetry.space_group_name_H-M   'P 1'
#
loop_
_entity.id
_entity.type
_entity.pdbx_description
1 polymer ?
#
loop_
_entity_poly.entity_id
_entity_poly.type
_entity_poly.pdbx_seq_one_letter_code
_entity_poly.pdbx_strand_id
1 'polypeptide(L)'
;MDSEKPATVLAIQLLPRFIRFRDAPLYLGMDRNRFNAEVRPYLTKIPIGRRGIAFDRLELDAWVEDYKSRNGRPAKRSSIWDAEKHLASKKEAKHGALTRESKDTEDWSKAVARVTSTRRSAS
;
A
#
# COMPACT_ATOMS: atom_id res chain seq x y z
N MET A 1 22.17 43.34 31.39
CA MET A 1 21.83 43.01 29.98
C MET A 1 21.35 41.58 29.99
N ASP A 2 20.12 41.40 30.46
CA ASP A 2 19.55 40.09 30.71
C ASP A 2 19.16 39.45 29.39
N SER A 3 19.93 38.41 29.03
CA SER A 3 19.68 37.59 27.86
C SER A 3 18.54 36.63 28.18
N GLU A 4 17.31 37.08 28.01
CA GLU A 4 16.14 36.20 28.04
C GLU A 4 16.24 35.20 26.88
N LYS A 5 16.48 33.94 27.20
CA LYS A 5 16.38 32.84 26.23
C LYS A 5 14.92 32.74 25.77
N PRO A 6 14.63 32.66 24.46
CA PRO A 6 13.25 32.56 24.00
C PRO A 6 12.65 31.24 24.50
N ALA A 7 11.53 31.34 25.21
CA ALA A 7 10.74 30.20 25.64
C ALA A 7 10.39 29.34 24.41
N THR A 8 10.82 28.07 24.44
CA THR A 8 10.53 27.12 23.37
C THR A 8 9.04 26.80 23.40
N VAL A 9 8.29 27.32 22.42
CA VAL A 9 6.88 26.99 22.25
C VAL A 9 6.80 25.56 21.73
N LEU A 10 6.27 24.64 22.55
CA LEU A 10 6.01 23.27 22.13
C LEU A 10 4.85 23.28 21.12
N ALA A 11 5.17 23.19 19.84
CA ALA A 11 4.16 23.05 18.80
C ALA A 11 3.49 21.67 18.91
N ILE A 12 2.21 21.65 19.28
CA ILE A 12 1.41 20.42 19.33
C ILE A 12 1.05 20.04 17.89
N GLN A 13 1.62 18.95 17.39
CA GLN A 13 1.31 18.42 16.06
C GLN A 13 0.12 17.46 16.17
N LEU A 14 -1.08 17.95 15.82
CA LEU A 14 -2.30 17.14 15.82
C LEU A 14 -2.39 16.32 14.53
N LEU A 15 -2.52 15.00 14.67
CA LEU A 15 -2.85 14.14 13.53
C LEU A 15 -4.32 14.29 13.14
N PRO A 16 -4.63 14.48 11.84
CA PRO A 16 -6.02 14.53 11.38
C PRO A 16 -6.79 13.24 11.69
N ARG A 17 -8.02 13.39 12.20
CA ARG A 17 -8.93 12.27 12.43
C ARG A 17 -9.52 11.73 11.14
N PHE A 18 -9.81 12.63 10.20
CA PHE A 18 -10.40 12.31 8.90
C PHE A 18 -9.36 12.40 7.80
N ILE A 19 -9.20 11.31 7.07
CA ILE A 19 -8.29 11.22 5.93
C ILE A 19 -9.11 11.36 4.66
N ARG A 20 -8.71 12.27 3.76
CA ARG A 20 -9.41 12.50 2.49
C ARG A 20 -9.34 11.26 1.63
N PHE A 21 -10.37 11.03 0.80
CA PHE A 21 -10.41 9.93 -0.16
C PHE A 21 -9.15 9.86 -1.05
N ARG A 22 -8.56 11.01 -1.40
CA ARG A 22 -7.31 11.10 -2.17
C ARG A 22 -6.12 10.49 -1.41
N ASP A 23 -6.05 10.72 -0.10
CA ASP A 23 -4.87 10.44 0.71
C ASP A 23 -4.98 9.07 1.42
N ALA A 24 -6.19 8.50 1.51
CA ALA A 24 -6.46 7.21 2.16
C ALA A 24 -5.71 6.00 1.56
N PRO A 25 -5.59 5.83 0.22
CA PRO A 25 -4.79 4.74 -0.34
C PRO A 25 -3.31 4.85 0.04
N LEU A 26 -2.78 6.07 0.04
CA LEU A 26 -1.39 6.35 0.41
C LEU A 26 -1.14 6.06 1.88
N TYR A 27 -2.08 6.41 2.76
CA TYR A 27 -2.00 6.10 4.19
C TYR A 27 -1.81 4.59 4.44
N LEU A 28 -2.48 3.74 3.66
CA LEU A 28 -2.36 2.28 3.76
C LEU A 28 -1.22 1.68 2.94
N GLY A 29 -0.44 2.50 2.22
CA GLY A 29 0.64 2.02 1.36
C GLY A 29 0.17 1.19 0.16
N MET A 30 -1.03 1.45 -0.37
CA MET A 30 -1.61 0.73 -1.49
C MET A 30 -2.03 1.64 -2.65
N ASP A 31 -2.19 1.07 -3.84
CA ASP A 31 -2.69 1.80 -4.99
C ASP A 31 -4.21 2.08 -4.88
N ARG A 32 -4.67 3.07 -5.64
CA ARG A 32 -6.06 3.54 -5.60
C ARG A 32 -7.06 2.51 -6.11
N ASN A 33 -6.69 1.63 -7.04
CA ASN A 33 -7.60 0.63 -7.59
C ASN A 33 -7.87 -0.45 -6.55
N ARG A 34 -6.80 -0.93 -5.92
CA ARG A 34 -6.89 -1.89 -4.82
C ARG A 34 -7.69 -1.34 -3.63
N PHE A 35 -7.42 -0.09 -3.23
CA PHE A 35 -8.20 0.57 -2.19
C PHE A 35 -9.71 0.61 -2.51
N ASN A 36 -10.07 0.94 -3.75
CA ASN A 36 -11.48 1.01 -4.16
C ASN A 36 -12.19 -0.35 -4.14
N ALA A 37 -11.47 -1.44 -4.41
CA ALA A 37 -12.02 -2.79 -4.45
C ALA A 37 -12.05 -3.45 -3.07
N GLU A 38 -10.97 -3.33 -2.30
CA GLU A 38 -10.75 -4.13 -1.08
C GLU A 38 -11.06 -3.38 0.22
N VAL A 39 -10.93 -2.05 0.24
CA VAL A 39 -11.04 -1.26 1.47
C VAL A 39 -12.36 -0.48 1.49
N ARG A 40 -12.58 0.31 0.43
CA ARG A 40 -13.69 1.27 0.34
C ARG A 40 -15.09 0.69 0.59
N PRO A 41 -15.43 -0.56 0.20
CA PRO A 41 -16.74 -1.14 0.51
C PRO A 41 -17.00 -1.32 2.01
N TYR A 42 -15.95 -1.44 2.82
CA TYR A 42 -16.02 -1.72 4.24
C TYR A 42 -15.87 -0.49 5.13
N LEU A 43 -15.69 0.70 4.54
CA LEU A 43 -15.52 1.96 5.27
C LEU A 43 -16.74 2.86 5.18
N THR A 44 -16.98 3.60 6.25
CA THR A 44 -18.01 4.62 6.33
C THR A 44 -17.59 5.85 5.53
N LYS A 45 -18.36 6.18 4.49
CA LYS A 45 -18.12 7.38 3.66
C LYS A 45 -18.61 8.63 4.40
N ILE A 46 -17.69 9.50 4.78
CA ILE A 46 -18.00 10.76 5.45
C ILE A 46 -17.92 11.90 4.42
N PRO A 47 -19.05 12.50 4.00
CA PRO A 47 -19.02 13.66 3.13
C PRO A 47 -18.42 14.85 3.87
N ILE A 48 -17.49 15.57 3.23
CA ILE A 48 -16.92 16.81 3.75
C ILE A 48 -17.04 17.90 2.68
N GLY A 49 -17.87 18.89 2.98
CA GLY A 49 -18.21 19.96 2.04
C GLY A 49 -19.07 19.46 0.88
N ARG A 50 -19.02 20.16 -0.26
CA ARG A 50 -19.91 19.87 -1.41
C ARG A 50 -19.52 18.64 -2.24
N ARG A 51 -18.23 18.30 -2.28
CA ARG A 51 -17.70 17.25 -3.18
C ARG A 51 -16.67 16.34 -2.52
N GLY A 52 -16.23 16.66 -1.30
CA GLY A 52 -15.20 15.89 -0.62
C GLY A 52 -15.79 14.66 0.06
N ILE A 53 -15.04 13.56 0.05
CA ILE A 53 -15.29 12.39 0.88
C ILE A 53 -14.03 12.16 1.73
N ALA A 54 -14.22 11.76 2.97
CA ALA A 54 -13.19 11.34 3.88
C ALA A 54 -13.58 10.06 4.60
N PHE A 55 -12.59 9.46 5.24
CA PHE A 55 -12.71 8.27 6.07
C PHE A 55 -12.11 8.54 7.43
N ASP A 56 -12.59 7.82 8.42
CA ASP A 56 -12.07 7.86 9.77
C ASP A 56 -10.74 7.07 9.85
N ARG A 57 -9.69 7.68 10.41
CA ARG A 57 -8.38 7.02 10.57
C ARG A 57 -8.44 5.74 11.41
N LEU A 58 -9.23 5.71 12.48
CA LEU A 58 -9.32 4.53 13.34
C LEU A 58 -10.10 3.40 12.64
N GLU A 59 -11.04 3.75 11.75
CA GLU A 59 -11.71 2.76 10.92
C GLU A 59 -10.74 2.15 9.89
N LEU A 60 -9.87 2.99 9.30
CA LEU A 60 -8.76 2.54 8.46
C LEU A 60 -7.80 1.63 9.24
N ASP A 61 -7.41 2.02 10.46
CA ASP A 61 -6.52 1.22 11.32
C ASP A 61 -7.16 -0.12 11.71
N ALA A 62 -8.45 -0.13 12.04
CA ALA A 62 -9.19 -1.34 12.34
C ALA A 62 -9.24 -2.30 11.14
N TRP A 63 -9.46 -1.76 9.93
CA TRP A 63 -9.39 -2.55 8.70
C TRP A 63 -7.99 -3.14 8.48
N VAL A 64 -6.92 -2.39 8.79
CA VAL A 64 -5.53 -2.87 8.68
C VAL A 64 -5.27 -4.03 9.63
N GLU A 65 -5.70 -3.94 10.89
CA GLU A 65 -5.51 -5.02 11.85
C GLU A 65 -6.26 -6.28 11.43
N ASP A 66 -7.49 -6.15 10.93
CA ASP A 66 -8.24 -7.28 10.35
C ASP A 66 -7.53 -7.86 9.12
N TYR A 67 -7.10 -7.01 8.17
CA TYR A 67 -6.35 -7.42 6.99
C TYR A 67 -5.05 -8.15 7.35
N LYS A 68 -4.32 -7.66 8.36
CA LYS A 68 -3.10 -8.26 8.89
C LYS A 68 -3.37 -9.59 9.58
N SER A 69 -4.49 -9.74 10.29
CA SER A 69 -4.85 -11.03 10.89
C SER A 69 -5.15 -12.11 9.84
N ARG A 70 -5.76 -11.72 8.72
CA ARG A 70 -6.15 -12.62 7.62
C ARG A 70 -5.00 -12.95 6.67
N ASN A 71 -4.18 -11.95 6.33
CA ASN A 71 -3.15 -12.06 5.28
C ASN A 71 -1.72 -12.01 5.82
N GLY A 72 -1.54 -11.50 7.04
CA GLY A 72 -0.24 -11.40 7.67
C GLY A 72 0.25 -12.80 8.02
N ARG A 73 1.40 -13.18 7.47
CA ARG A 73 2.12 -14.34 7.97
C ARG A 73 2.74 -13.93 9.30
N PRO A 74 2.49 -14.65 10.41
CA PRO A 74 3.20 -14.36 11.64
C PRO A 74 4.69 -14.48 11.35
N ALA A 75 5.45 -13.43 11.65
CA ALA A 75 6.89 -13.61 11.78
C ALA A 75 7.06 -14.75 12.77
N LYS A 76 7.71 -15.86 12.36
CA LYS A 76 8.11 -16.90 13.32
C LYS A 76 8.73 -16.15 14.49
N ARG A 77 8.27 -16.39 15.73
CA ARG A 77 9.01 -15.99 16.93
C ARG A 77 10.33 -16.76 16.92
N SER A 78 11.25 -16.37 16.05
CA SER A 78 12.64 -16.73 16.18
C SER A 78 13.16 -15.79 17.25
N SER A 79 13.20 -16.30 18.48
CA SER A 79 14.43 -16.09 19.25
C SER A 79 15.60 -16.35 18.29
N ILE A 80 16.64 -15.50 18.34
CA ILE A 80 17.88 -15.59 17.53
C ILE A 80 17.88 -14.73 16.24
N TRP A 81 17.55 -13.44 16.31
CA TRP A 81 18.14 -12.46 15.37
C TRP A 81 19.07 -11.43 16.03
N ASP A 82 19.12 -11.39 17.37
CA ASP A 82 20.14 -10.64 18.12
C ASP A 82 21.41 -11.46 18.38
N ALA A 83 21.61 -12.58 17.68
CA ALA A 83 22.90 -13.25 17.68
C ALA A 83 23.78 -12.63 16.59
N GLU A 84 24.41 -11.55 16.99
CA GLU A 84 25.61 -10.97 16.40
C GLU A 84 26.52 -12.03 15.78
N LYS A 85 26.63 -12.00 14.45
CA LYS A 85 27.86 -12.29 13.71
C LYS A 85 27.73 -11.74 12.29
N HIS A 86 28.33 -10.58 12.11
CA HIS A 86 28.66 -9.97 10.84
C HIS A 86 29.60 -10.92 10.07
N LEU A 87 29.06 -11.95 9.43
CA LEU A 87 29.85 -12.89 8.64
C LEU A 87 29.99 -12.31 7.23
N ALA A 88 31.16 -11.72 6.99
CA ALA A 88 31.55 -11.04 5.77
C ALA A 88 31.19 -11.86 4.51
N SER A 89 30.59 -11.16 3.56
CA SER A 89 30.35 -11.65 2.20
C SER A 89 31.66 -12.13 1.57
N LYS A 90 31.82 -13.45 1.43
CA LYS A 90 32.72 -14.01 0.42
C LYS A 90 31.93 -14.10 -0.89
N LYS A 91 32.17 -13.13 -1.77
CA LYS A 91 31.78 -13.21 -3.17
C LYS A 91 32.59 -14.31 -3.84
N GLU A 92 31.94 -15.38 -4.28
CA GLU A 92 32.40 -16.13 -5.44
C GLU A 92 31.35 -15.97 -6.54
N ALA A 93 31.69 -15.20 -7.57
CA ALA A 93 30.92 -15.11 -8.79
C ALA A 93 31.14 -16.41 -9.58
N LYS A 94 30.06 -17.17 -9.78
CA LYS A 94 29.99 -18.16 -10.86
C LYS A 94 28.83 -17.79 -11.77
N HIS A 95 29.18 -17.20 -12.91
CA HIS A 95 28.30 -17.08 -14.06
C HIS A 95 27.82 -18.49 -14.48
N GLY A 96 26.51 -18.68 -14.57
CA GLY A 96 25.87 -19.85 -15.17
C GLY A 96 24.74 -19.37 -16.07
N ALA A 97 24.83 -19.72 -17.36
CA ALA A 97 24.06 -19.13 -18.44
C ALA A 97 22.56 -19.50 -18.43
N LEU A 98 21.78 -18.56 -18.94
CA LEU A 98 20.38 -18.64 -19.34
C LEU A 98 20.21 -19.64 -20.49
N THR A 99 19.31 -20.61 -20.36
CA THR A 99 18.57 -21.12 -21.53
C THR A 99 17.29 -21.84 -21.08
N ARG A 100 16.16 -21.14 -21.17
CA ARG A 100 14.93 -21.70 -21.74
C ARG A 100 13.97 -20.57 -22.09
N GLU A 101 13.84 -20.37 -23.40
CA GLU A 101 12.82 -19.56 -24.07
C GLU A 101 11.42 -20.05 -23.69
N SER A 102 10.52 -19.11 -23.42
CA SER A 102 9.10 -19.29 -23.72
C SER A 102 8.55 -18.00 -24.33
N LYS A 103 7.94 -18.16 -25.50
CA LYS A 103 7.53 -17.13 -26.44
C LYS A 103 6.08 -16.73 -26.15
N ASP A 104 5.87 -15.80 -25.23
CA ASP A 104 4.51 -15.39 -24.80
C ASP A 104 4.19 -13.92 -25.12
N THR A 105 4.67 -13.40 -26.25
CA THR A 105 4.30 -12.05 -26.73
C THR A 105 3.09 -12.05 -27.66
N GLU A 106 2.75 -13.18 -28.27
CA GLU A 106 1.64 -13.29 -29.24
C GLU A 106 0.28 -13.53 -28.57
N ASP A 107 0.23 -14.15 -27.37
CA ASP A 107 -1.02 -14.51 -26.69
C ASP A 107 -1.72 -13.33 -26.00
N TRP A 108 -0.98 -12.32 -25.55
CA TRP A 108 -1.57 -11.11 -24.96
C TRP A 108 -2.33 -10.24 -25.98
N SER A 109 -1.89 -10.22 -27.24
CA SER A 109 -2.52 -9.41 -28.28
C SER A 109 -3.86 -10.00 -28.75
N LYS A 110 -4.01 -11.33 -28.72
CA LYS A 110 -5.24 -12.03 -29.13
C LYS A 110 -6.35 -11.96 -28.08
N ALA A 111 -5.98 -11.84 -26.79
CA ALA A 111 -6.94 -11.70 -25.69
C ALA A 111 -7.65 -10.32 -25.69
N VAL A 112 -6.95 -9.24 -26.07
CA VAL A 112 -7.54 -7.89 -26.11
C VAL A 112 -8.59 -7.74 -27.23
N ALA A 113 -8.40 -8.42 -28.37
CA ALA A 113 -9.29 -8.29 -29.53
C ALA A 113 -10.71 -8.88 -29.31
N ARG A 114 -10.89 -9.87 -28.41
CA ARG A 114 -12.21 -10.47 -28.15
C ARG A 114 -13.13 -9.57 -27.31
N VAL A 115 -12.56 -8.65 -26.52
CA VAL A 115 -13.34 -7.81 -25.59
C VAL A 115 -13.98 -6.61 -26.30
N THR A 116 -13.43 -6.15 -27.42
CA THR A 116 -13.92 -4.93 -28.09
C THR A 116 -15.00 -5.17 -29.16
N SER A 117 -15.28 -6.43 -29.55
CA SER A 117 -16.20 -6.72 -30.67
C SER A 117 -17.67 -6.98 -30.28
N THR A 118 -18.06 -6.98 -29.00
CA THR A 118 -19.45 -7.33 -28.59
C THR A 118 -20.29 -6.10 -28.23
N ARG A 119 -19.97 -4.91 -28.78
CA ARG A 119 -20.80 -3.72 -28.56
C ARG A 119 -20.93 -2.84 -29.80
N ARG A 120 -21.80 -3.28 -30.72
CA ARG A 120 -22.57 -2.56 -31.77
C ARG A 120 -23.12 -3.67 -32.70
N SER A 121 -24.39 -3.81 -33.05
CA SER A 121 -25.55 -2.91 -33.02
C SER A 121 -26.80 -3.72 -33.39
N ALA A 122 -27.93 -3.37 -32.78
CA ALA A 122 -29.27 -3.70 -33.24
C ALA A 122 -29.81 -2.52 -34.08
N SER A 123 -30.27 -2.81 -35.29
CA SER A 123 -31.40 -2.21 -36.04
C SER A 123 -31.45 -2.86 -37.41
#